data_AF-A0AAV4V1A5-F1
#
_entry.id   AF-A0AAV4V1A5-F1
#
_cell.length_a   1.000
_cell.length_b   1.000
_cell.length_c   1.000
_cell.angle_alpha   90.00
_cell.angle_beta   90.00
_cell.angle_gamma   90.00
#
_symmetry.space_group_name_H-M   'P 1'
#
loop_
_entity.id
_entity.type
_entity.pdbx_description
1 polymer ?
#
loop_
_entity_poly.entity_id
_entity_poly.type
_entity_poly.pdbx_seq_one_letter_code
_entity_poly.pdbx_strand_id
1 'polypeptide(L)'
;MPCHGSFPFHHLFISKGSHLLNFRDMLTYLPPFLLSLIRLENRPCFHTILFSAAWMFGGLSLPNKVFNTEVTSSHPPQRPWIYMTDQEPQSSCVFTVMCYNILCDKYATRQMYGYCPSWALDWAYRKKHILQEILHYKADIISLQEVETEQFYNYFLPQLREERYDGIFSPKSRAKTMSESERKHVDGCAIFYKSDKFTLVRDHLMEFNQLAMANAEGSDDMLNRVMPKDNIGLAALLQTKPGAYQSGTDLSKMNQALLVCTAHIHWDPEYSDVKLIQTMMLMHELKTFVDDILQKSNIPVPQKGDPNVIPLLLCGDLNSLPNSGVIEYLSSGRVSVSHGDFKEFVYTELIRKLGNPAKSNEFTHPFQISRAYKNDIMPFTNYSGEFKGVIDYIFYSKLHMSVLGVLGPIDSNWLDENRIHGCPHPHIPSDHFPIVAELQLNSTLPIQLSPPNGVILHR
;
A
#
# COMPACT_ATOMS: atom_id res chain seq x y z
N MET A 1 -13.90 -27.80 -55.98
CA MET A 1 -15.25 -27.20 -55.87
C MET A 1 -16.19 -28.24 -55.28
N PRO A 2 -17.19 -27.85 -54.48
CA PRO A 2 -17.24 -28.13 -53.04
C PRO A 2 -18.04 -29.38 -52.67
N CYS A 3 -17.73 -29.99 -51.53
CA CYS A 3 -18.59 -30.97 -50.88
C CYS A 3 -19.02 -30.46 -49.49
N HIS A 4 -20.33 -30.34 -49.33
CA HIS A 4 -21.03 -30.28 -48.05
C HIS A 4 -20.70 -31.50 -47.17
N GLY A 5 -20.70 -31.30 -45.86
CA GLY A 5 -20.62 -32.39 -44.88
C GLY A 5 -20.90 -31.90 -43.47
N SER A 6 -22.18 -31.87 -43.10
CA SER A 6 -22.68 -31.78 -41.74
C SER A 6 -22.19 -32.98 -40.90
N PHE A 7 -21.74 -32.75 -39.67
CA PHE A 7 -21.54 -33.79 -38.66
C PHE A 7 -22.30 -33.45 -37.37
N PRO A 8 -22.97 -34.43 -36.74
CA PRO A 8 -23.87 -34.21 -35.61
C PRO A 8 -23.10 -34.14 -34.28
N PHE A 9 -23.56 -33.27 -33.37
CA PHE A 9 -23.17 -33.30 -31.97
C PHE A 9 -23.80 -34.53 -31.29
N HIS A 10 -23.02 -35.59 -31.09
CA HIS A 10 -23.36 -36.65 -30.15
C HIS A 10 -22.96 -36.22 -28.74
N HIS A 11 -23.95 -35.99 -27.87
CA HIS A 11 -23.77 -35.94 -26.43
C HIS A 11 -23.23 -37.29 -25.95
N LEU A 12 -21.99 -37.33 -25.46
CA LEU A 12 -21.46 -38.48 -24.74
C LEU A 12 -21.70 -38.26 -23.24
N PHE A 13 -22.76 -38.85 -22.71
CA PHE A 13 -22.92 -39.05 -21.28
C PHE A 13 -21.98 -40.19 -20.84
N ILE A 14 -21.02 -39.91 -19.97
CA ILE A 14 -20.31 -40.97 -19.22
C ILE A 14 -20.79 -40.92 -17.77
N SER A 15 -21.57 -41.93 -17.43
CA SER A 15 -22.05 -42.23 -16.08
C SER A 15 -20.99 -43.03 -15.29
N LYS A 16 -20.74 -42.57 -14.06
CA LYS A 16 -20.19 -43.26 -12.87
C LYS A 16 -19.26 -44.47 -13.06
N GLY A 17 -18.01 -44.29 -12.63
CA GLY A 17 -17.12 -45.37 -12.21
C GLY A 17 -15.87 -44.80 -11.51
N SER A 18 -15.77 -44.97 -10.20
CA SER A 18 -14.61 -44.59 -9.39
C SER A 18 -13.44 -45.55 -9.65
N HIS A 19 -12.59 -45.23 -10.62
CA HIS A 19 -11.29 -45.87 -10.80
C HIS A 19 -10.21 -44.82 -11.09
N LEU A 20 -9.14 -44.86 -10.28
CA LEU A 20 -7.92 -44.08 -10.47
C LEU A 20 -7.18 -44.59 -11.72
N LEU A 21 -7.08 -43.77 -12.76
CA LEU A 21 -6.21 -44.04 -13.92
C LEU A 21 -4.79 -43.58 -13.59
N ASN A 22 -3.80 -44.44 -13.82
CA ASN A 22 -2.39 -44.08 -13.69
C ASN A 22 -1.94 -43.25 -14.91
N PHE A 23 -0.93 -42.40 -14.73
CA PHE A 23 -0.40 -41.48 -15.77
C PHE A 23 -0.08 -42.17 -17.11
N ARG A 24 0.31 -43.44 -17.06
CA ARG A 24 0.62 -44.27 -18.23
C ARG A 24 -0.61 -44.57 -19.10
N ASP A 25 -1.80 -44.64 -18.49
CA ASP A 25 -3.08 -44.93 -19.16
C ASP A 25 -3.72 -43.65 -19.73
N MET A 26 -3.33 -42.46 -19.27
CA MET A 26 -3.75 -41.18 -19.88
C MET A 26 -3.10 -40.94 -21.26
N LEU A 27 -1.86 -41.42 -21.44
CA LEU A 27 -1.10 -41.23 -22.67
C LEU A 27 -1.69 -41.99 -23.88
N THR A 28 -2.50 -43.03 -23.65
CA THR A 28 -3.16 -43.79 -24.72
C THR A 28 -4.37 -43.10 -25.33
N TYR A 29 -4.89 -42.04 -24.69
CA TYR A 29 -6.03 -41.26 -25.19
C TYR A 29 -5.62 -39.96 -25.91
N LEU A 30 -4.32 -39.68 -26.01
CA LEU A 30 -3.82 -38.50 -26.72
C LEU A 30 -3.80 -38.73 -28.25
N PRO A 31 -4.20 -37.74 -29.06
CA PRO A 31 -4.05 -37.79 -30.51
C PRO A 31 -2.59 -38.02 -30.93
N PRO A 32 -2.31 -38.75 -32.03
CA PRO A 32 -0.95 -39.11 -32.46
C PRO A 32 0.03 -37.92 -32.60
N PHE A 33 -0.48 -36.73 -32.92
CA PHE A 33 0.31 -35.51 -33.04
C PHE A 33 0.89 -35.03 -31.68
N LEU A 34 0.13 -35.14 -30.58
CA LEU A 34 0.62 -34.79 -29.23
C LEU A 34 1.65 -35.80 -28.69
N LEU A 35 1.49 -37.08 -29.02
CA LEU A 35 2.49 -38.12 -28.72
C LEU A 35 3.83 -37.87 -29.44
N SER A 36 3.80 -37.26 -30.62
CA SER A 36 5.03 -36.89 -31.35
C SER A 36 5.77 -35.70 -30.71
N LEU A 37 5.05 -34.79 -30.08
CA LEU A 37 5.62 -33.65 -29.33
C LEU A 37 6.25 -34.09 -27.99
N ILE A 38 5.71 -35.13 -27.35
CA ILE A 38 6.21 -35.66 -26.07
C ILE A 38 7.48 -36.51 -26.26
N ARG A 39 7.68 -37.14 -27.42
CA ARG A 39 8.87 -37.97 -27.72
C ARG A 39 10.16 -37.19 -28.00
N LEU A 40 10.12 -35.86 -27.98
CA LEU A 40 11.28 -34.99 -28.11
C LEU A 40 11.72 -34.53 -26.72
N GLU A 41 12.35 -35.43 -25.97
CA GLU A 41 12.99 -35.10 -24.68
C GLU A 41 14.16 -34.13 -24.89
N ASN A 42 14.28 -33.16 -23.97
CA ASN A 42 15.35 -32.15 -23.80
C ASN A 42 15.15 -30.74 -24.40
N ARG A 43 13.99 -30.09 -24.17
CA ARG A 43 13.85 -28.61 -24.25
C ARG A 43 13.02 -28.04 -23.07
N PRO A 44 13.21 -26.75 -22.68
CA PRO A 44 12.68 -26.15 -21.45
C PRO A 44 11.16 -25.84 -21.45
N CYS A 45 10.44 -26.20 -22.52
CA CYS A 45 9.05 -25.75 -22.73
C CYS A 45 7.98 -26.84 -22.51
N PHE A 46 8.35 -27.96 -21.87
CA PHE A 46 7.43 -29.08 -21.63
C PHE A 46 6.22 -28.67 -20.76
N HIS A 47 6.42 -27.78 -19.78
CA HIS A 47 5.33 -27.25 -18.94
C HIS A 47 4.39 -26.30 -19.69
N THR A 48 4.89 -25.53 -20.65
CA THR A 48 4.09 -24.58 -21.45
C THR A 48 3.13 -25.33 -22.37
N ILE A 49 3.58 -26.45 -22.95
CA ILE A 49 2.77 -27.28 -23.85
C ILE A 49 1.62 -27.98 -23.09
N LEU A 50 1.86 -28.41 -21.85
CA LEU A 50 0.83 -28.97 -20.97
C LEU A 50 -0.24 -27.93 -20.58
N PHE A 51 0.17 -26.70 -20.33
CA PHE A 51 -0.74 -25.59 -20.03
C PHE A 51 -1.63 -25.22 -21.23
N SER A 52 -1.07 -25.18 -22.45
CA SER A 52 -1.84 -24.94 -23.67
C SER A 52 -2.79 -26.09 -24.01
N ALA A 53 -2.42 -27.34 -23.72
CA ALA A 53 -3.27 -28.51 -23.94
C ALA A 53 -4.47 -28.56 -22.97
N ALA A 54 -4.29 -28.14 -21.71
CA ALA A 54 -5.36 -28.06 -20.72
C ALA A 54 -6.42 -26.99 -21.04
N TRP A 55 -6.05 -25.95 -21.80
CA TRP A 55 -6.97 -24.89 -22.24
C TRP A 55 -7.81 -25.32 -23.46
N MET A 56 -7.28 -26.18 -24.33
CA MET A 56 -7.99 -26.68 -25.52
C MET A 56 -9.00 -27.80 -25.23
N PHE A 57 -8.85 -28.52 -24.11
CA PHE A 57 -9.79 -29.56 -23.68
C PHE A 57 -10.45 -29.12 -22.37
N GLY A 58 -11.58 -28.41 -22.51
CA GLY A 58 -12.28 -27.72 -21.43
C GLY A 58 -12.29 -28.45 -20.08
N GLY A 59 -11.78 -27.76 -19.06
CA GLY A 59 -12.22 -27.92 -17.68
C GLY A 59 -11.88 -29.26 -17.01
N LEU A 60 -10.66 -29.77 -17.15
CA LEU A 60 -10.13 -30.70 -16.15
C LEU A 60 -9.60 -29.91 -14.96
N SER A 61 -10.39 -29.90 -13.87
CA SER A 61 -9.90 -29.50 -12.55
C SER A 61 -8.75 -30.42 -12.17
N LEU A 62 -7.54 -29.87 -12.10
CA LEU A 62 -6.40 -30.59 -11.53
C LEU A 62 -6.76 -30.97 -10.09
N PRO A 63 -6.66 -32.24 -9.69
CA PRO A 63 -7.03 -32.67 -8.36
C PRO A 63 -6.17 -31.94 -7.31
N ASN A 64 -6.83 -31.53 -6.22
CA ASN A 64 -6.33 -30.80 -5.03
C ASN A 64 -5.08 -31.41 -4.32
N LYS A 65 -4.37 -32.37 -4.91
CA LYS A 65 -3.27 -33.12 -4.29
C LYS A 65 -1.87 -32.81 -4.83
N VAL A 66 -1.70 -31.86 -5.76
CA VAL A 66 -0.37 -31.60 -6.39
C VAL A 66 0.44 -30.45 -5.75
N PHE A 67 -0.11 -29.67 -4.80
CA PHE A 67 0.62 -28.53 -4.21
C PHE A 67 0.79 -28.61 -2.69
N ASN A 68 0.95 -29.82 -2.14
CA ASN A 68 1.56 -30.00 -0.81
C ASN A 68 3.09 -30.08 -0.96
N THR A 69 3.66 -29.15 -1.72
CA THR A 69 5.11 -29.05 -1.92
C THR A 69 5.74 -28.56 -0.62
N GLU A 70 6.62 -29.38 -0.05
CA GLU A 70 7.55 -28.93 0.99
C GLU A 70 8.26 -27.66 0.51
N VAL A 71 8.48 -26.71 1.42
CA VAL A 71 9.20 -25.47 1.11
C VAL A 71 10.65 -25.82 0.82
N THR A 72 11.00 -25.93 -0.46
CA THR A 72 12.37 -26.24 -0.90
C THR A 72 13.25 -24.99 -0.94
N SER A 73 12.67 -23.80 -0.80
CA SER A 73 13.40 -22.53 -0.83
C SER A 73 14.09 -22.25 0.51
N SER A 74 15.32 -21.76 0.44
CA SER A 74 16.05 -21.27 1.61
C SER A 74 15.35 -20.04 2.19
N HIS A 75 15.62 -19.68 3.45
CA HIS A 75 15.10 -18.42 3.99
C HIS A 75 15.79 -17.23 3.32
N PRO A 76 15.09 -16.10 3.11
CA PRO A 76 15.69 -14.92 2.51
C PRO A 76 16.80 -14.36 3.41
N PRO A 77 17.89 -13.83 2.83
CA PRO A 77 18.89 -13.09 3.59
C PRO A 77 18.27 -11.83 4.20
N GLN A 78 18.89 -11.32 5.26
CA GLN A 78 18.46 -10.05 5.82
C GLN A 78 18.67 -8.93 4.81
N ARG A 79 17.65 -8.08 4.68
CA ARG A 79 17.70 -6.90 3.81
C ARG A 79 18.74 -5.91 4.34
N PRO A 80 19.61 -5.36 3.47
CA PRO A 80 20.68 -4.47 3.91
C PRO A 80 20.11 -3.11 4.34
N TRP A 81 20.72 -2.48 5.33
CA TRP A 81 20.48 -1.07 5.64
C TRP A 81 21.38 -0.19 4.77
N ILE A 82 20.81 0.81 4.11
CA ILE A 82 21.53 1.74 3.23
C ILE A 82 21.57 3.10 3.90
N TYR A 83 22.76 3.51 4.33
CA TYR A 83 23.00 4.81 4.93
C TYR A 83 23.02 5.89 3.85
N MET A 84 22.32 6.99 4.10
CA MET A 84 22.18 8.13 3.18
C MET A 84 23.15 9.27 3.49
N THR A 85 23.71 9.25 4.71
CA THR A 85 24.68 10.22 5.20
C THR A 85 25.68 9.50 6.10
N ASP A 86 26.95 9.86 5.98
CA ASP A 86 28.02 9.41 6.90
C ASP A 86 28.12 10.30 8.15
N GLN A 87 27.34 11.38 8.20
CA GLN A 87 27.33 12.30 9.33
C GLN A 87 26.49 11.75 10.47
N GLU A 88 27.00 11.87 11.70
CA GLU A 88 26.22 11.60 12.89
C GLU A 88 24.97 12.50 12.96
N PRO A 89 23.86 12.01 13.53
CA PRO A 89 22.64 12.79 13.65
C PRO A 89 22.89 14.08 14.42
N GLN A 90 22.55 15.22 13.81
CA GLN A 90 22.74 16.54 14.42
C GLN A 90 21.63 16.89 15.43
N SER A 91 20.46 16.28 15.27
CA SER A 91 19.32 16.40 16.17
C SER A 91 19.20 15.16 17.03
N SER A 92 18.76 15.38 18.26
CA SER A 92 18.54 14.30 19.21
C SER A 92 17.24 13.53 18.99
N CYS A 93 16.35 13.99 18.10
CA CYS A 93 15.12 13.28 17.74
C CYS A 93 15.33 12.44 16.48
N VAL A 94 15.62 11.16 16.66
CA VAL A 94 15.75 10.18 15.57
C VAL A 94 14.68 9.11 15.76
N PHE A 95 13.97 8.79 14.68
CA PHE A 95 12.95 7.76 14.69
C PHE A 95 12.86 7.05 13.35
N THR A 96 12.31 5.84 13.39
CA THR A 96 12.10 5.00 12.21
C THR A 96 10.64 4.96 11.79
N VAL A 97 10.39 4.86 10.49
CA VAL A 97 9.05 4.83 9.89
C VAL A 97 8.97 3.64 8.95
N MET A 98 7.92 2.83 9.11
CA MET A 98 7.58 1.73 8.19
C MET A 98 6.32 2.08 7.40
N CYS A 99 6.32 1.80 6.11
CA CYS A 99 5.12 1.76 5.27
C CYS A 99 4.99 0.36 4.66
N TYR A 100 3.82 -0.26 4.82
CA TYR A 100 3.61 -1.64 4.38
C TYR A 100 2.15 -1.95 4.05
N ASN A 101 1.87 -2.26 2.77
CA ASN A 101 0.62 -2.92 2.37
C ASN A 101 0.72 -4.41 2.72
N ILE A 102 -0.17 -4.89 3.60
CA ILE A 102 -0.08 -6.24 4.17
C ILE A 102 -0.90 -7.31 3.41
N LEU A 103 -1.52 -6.93 2.29
CA LEU A 103 -2.42 -7.78 1.49
C LEU A 103 -3.54 -8.41 2.33
N CYS A 104 -4.73 -7.81 2.31
CA CYS A 104 -5.87 -8.33 3.06
C CYS A 104 -6.28 -9.73 2.60
N ASP A 105 -6.93 -10.50 3.48
CA ASP A 105 -7.33 -11.88 3.18
C ASP A 105 -8.30 -11.92 1.99
N LYS A 106 -9.18 -10.93 1.91
CA LYS A 106 -10.13 -10.79 0.79
C LYS A 106 -9.47 -10.77 -0.59
N TYR A 107 -8.26 -10.22 -0.74
CA TYR A 107 -7.59 -10.12 -2.03
C TYR A 107 -6.56 -11.23 -2.28
N ALA A 108 -6.12 -11.95 -1.23
CA ALA A 108 -5.16 -13.06 -1.29
C ALA A 108 -5.74 -14.35 -1.89
N THR A 109 -6.29 -14.28 -3.09
CA THR A 109 -7.00 -15.37 -3.76
C THR A 109 -6.09 -16.20 -4.66
N ARG A 110 -6.44 -17.47 -4.89
CA ARG A 110 -5.71 -18.35 -5.83
C ARG A 110 -5.83 -17.92 -7.29
N GLN A 111 -6.83 -17.10 -7.62
CA GLN A 111 -7.00 -16.51 -8.94
C GLN A 111 -5.90 -15.48 -9.21
N MET A 112 -5.63 -14.60 -8.24
CA MET A 112 -4.57 -13.57 -8.34
C MET A 112 -3.17 -14.16 -8.10
N TYR A 113 -3.04 -15.07 -7.12
CA TYR A 113 -1.77 -15.59 -6.63
C TYR A 113 -1.65 -17.10 -6.85
N GLY A 114 -1.96 -17.58 -8.07
CA GLY A 114 -1.98 -19.01 -8.41
C GLY A 114 -0.64 -19.75 -8.22
N TYR A 115 0.47 -19.01 -8.19
CA TYR A 115 1.81 -19.50 -7.90
C TYR A 115 2.09 -19.73 -6.41
N CYS A 116 1.35 -19.10 -5.50
CA CYS A 116 1.56 -19.22 -4.05
C CYS A 116 0.70 -20.35 -3.46
N PRO A 117 1.27 -21.37 -2.80
CA PRO A 117 0.51 -22.47 -2.21
C PRO A 117 -0.63 -21.98 -1.30
N SER A 118 -1.79 -22.65 -1.34
CA SER A 118 -2.97 -22.21 -0.58
C SER A 118 -2.72 -22.06 0.92
N TRP A 119 -1.89 -22.93 1.51
CA TRP A 119 -1.54 -22.85 2.93
C TRP A 119 -0.67 -21.63 3.27
N ALA A 120 0.11 -21.13 2.30
CA ALA A 120 0.92 -19.93 2.45
C ALA A 120 0.11 -18.65 2.16
N LEU A 121 -0.97 -18.75 1.38
CA LEU A 121 -1.96 -17.67 1.21
C LEU A 121 -2.91 -17.54 2.40
N ASP A 122 -3.18 -18.63 3.11
CA ASP A 122 -4.08 -18.67 4.26
C ASP A 122 -3.73 -17.59 5.29
N TRP A 123 -4.73 -16.81 5.68
CA TRP A 123 -4.55 -15.70 6.60
C TRP A 123 -3.96 -16.10 7.95
N ALA A 124 -4.29 -17.28 8.48
CA ALA A 124 -3.76 -17.74 9.76
C ALA A 124 -2.25 -18.02 9.70
N TYR A 125 -1.73 -18.35 8.51
CA TYR A 125 -0.30 -18.39 8.22
C TYR A 125 0.26 -16.97 8.04
N ARG A 126 -0.24 -16.21 7.05
CA ARG A 126 0.33 -14.92 6.66
C ARG A 126 0.38 -13.91 7.80
N LYS A 127 -0.70 -13.79 8.59
CA LYS A 127 -0.76 -12.79 9.68
C LYS A 127 0.33 -12.96 10.74
N LYS A 128 0.81 -14.20 10.95
CA LYS A 128 1.93 -14.48 11.87
C LYS A 128 3.23 -13.94 11.31
N HIS A 129 3.48 -14.18 10.02
CA HIS A 129 4.68 -13.70 9.33
C HIS A 129 4.66 -12.18 9.11
N ILE A 130 3.51 -11.59 8.80
CA ILE A 130 3.33 -10.13 8.72
C ILE A 130 3.69 -9.49 10.07
N LEU A 131 3.14 -10.02 11.18
CA LEU A 131 3.46 -9.50 12.52
C LEU A 131 4.95 -9.69 12.86
N GLN A 132 5.54 -10.84 12.52
CA GLN A 132 6.98 -11.08 12.71
C GLN A 132 7.83 -10.07 11.93
N GLU A 133 7.45 -9.73 10.70
CA GLU A 133 8.16 -8.74 9.88
C GLU A 133 8.06 -7.33 10.48
N ILE A 134 6.86 -6.91 10.93
CA ILE A 134 6.67 -5.65 11.63
C ILE A 134 7.53 -5.58 12.91
N LEU A 135 7.51 -6.66 13.72
CA LEU A 135 8.25 -6.76 14.96
C LEU A 135 9.75 -7.01 14.78
N HIS A 136 10.18 -7.43 13.59
CA HIS A 136 11.60 -7.55 13.25
C HIS A 136 12.23 -6.18 13.07
N TYR A 137 11.58 -5.28 12.32
CA TYR A 137 12.09 -3.93 12.07
C TYR A 137 11.84 -2.95 13.21
N LYS A 138 10.81 -3.19 14.04
CA LYS A 138 10.48 -2.38 15.24
C LYS A 138 10.43 -0.88 14.97
N ALA A 139 9.89 -0.49 13.82
CA ALA A 139 9.81 0.92 13.43
C ALA A 139 9.02 1.74 14.45
N ASP A 140 9.43 2.97 14.75
CA ASP A 140 8.79 3.79 15.77
C ASP A 140 7.38 4.26 15.36
N ILE A 141 7.17 4.45 14.06
CA ILE A 141 5.88 4.73 13.43
C ILE A 141 5.66 3.71 12.33
N ILE A 142 4.47 3.11 12.26
CA ILE A 142 4.12 2.09 11.27
C ILE A 142 2.82 2.51 10.58
N SER A 143 2.87 2.69 9.27
CA SER A 143 1.71 2.93 8.42
C SER A 143 1.39 1.67 7.64
N LEU A 144 0.21 1.09 7.88
CA LEU A 144 -0.26 -0.10 7.18
C LEU A 144 -1.44 0.22 6.26
N GLN A 145 -1.47 -0.45 5.11
CA GLN A 145 -2.61 -0.49 4.18
C GLN A 145 -3.14 -1.92 4.11
N GLU A 146 -4.39 -2.07 3.70
CA GLU A 146 -5.09 -3.36 3.64
C GLU A 146 -5.23 -4.09 4.97
N VAL A 147 -5.41 -3.32 6.06
CA VAL A 147 -5.72 -3.90 7.37
C VAL A 147 -7.22 -4.13 7.47
N GLU A 148 -7.66 -5.38 7.60
CA GLU A 148 -9.07 -5.68 7.85
C GLU A 148 -9.51 -5.24 9.25
N THR A 149 -10.75 -4.73 9.35
CA THR A 149 -11.31 -4.15 10.57
C THR A 149 -11.18 -5.09 11.77
N GLU A 150 -11.60 -6.34 11.65
CA GLU A 150 -11.50 -7.30 12.75
C GLU A 150 -10.04 -7.64 13.12
N GLN A 151 -9.16 -7.68 12.13
CA GLN A 151 -7.75 -7.98 12.33
C GLN A 151 -7.01 -6.85 13.04
N PHE A 152 -7.38 -5.59 12.79
CA PHE A 152 -6.85 -4.46 13.54
C PHE A 152 -7.16 -4.61 15.03
N TYR A 153 -8.44 -4.74 15.40
CA TYR A 153 -8.86 -4.73 16.80
C TYR A 153 -8.51 -6.00 17.57
N ASN A 154 -8.59 -7.17 16.92
CA ASN A 154 -8.46 -8.46 17.62
C ASN A 154 -7.08 -9.10 17.47
N TYR A 155 -6.22 -8.59 16.58
CA TYR A 155 -4.90 -9.18 16.34
C TYR A 155 -3.77 -8.15 16.39
N PHE A 156 -3.72 -7.20 15.44
CA PHE A 156 -2.58 -6.29 15.32
C PHE A 156 -2.45 -5.33 16.51
N LEU A 157 -3.53 -4.66 16.91
CA LEU A 157 -3.47 -3.70 18.02
C LEU A 157 -3.13 -4.36 19.37
N PRO A 158 -3.76 -5.48 19.78
CA PRO A 158 -3.36 -6.17 21.01
C PRO A 158 -1.89 -6.63 21.00
N GLN A 159 -1.43 -7.23 19.90
CA GLN A 159 -0.05 -7.74 19.79
C GLN A 159 0.98 -6.61 19.79
N LEU A 160 0.72 -5.50 19.09
CA LEU A 160 1.63 -4.36 19.07
C LEU A 160 1.62 -3.58 20.39
N ARG A 161 0.52 -3.63 21.17
CA ARG A 161 0.49 -3.06 22.53
C ARG A 161 1.45 -3.75 23.50
N GLU A 162 1.67 -5.05 23.35
CA GLU A 162 2.69 -5.78 24.13
C GLU A 162 4.10 -5.21 23.87
N GLU A 163 4.32 -4.67 22.67
CA GLU A 163 5.56 -4.02 22.25
C GLU A 163 5.51 -2.49 22.41
N ARG A 164 4.64 -1.97 23.30
CA ARG A 164 4.48 -0.55 23.62
C ARG A 164 4.04 0.33 22.45
N TYR A 165 3.34 -0.19 21.46
CA TYR A 165 2.64 0.64 20.48
C TYR A 165 1.23 0.99 20.95
N ASP A 166 0.71 2.09 20.44
CA ASP A 166 -0.73 2.31 20.31
C ASP A 166 -1.04 2.61 18.83
N GLY A 167 -2.30 2.67 18.44
CA GLY A 167 -2.63 2.91 17.04
C GLY A 167 -4.07 3.29 16.76
N ILE A 168 -4.27 3.86 15.57
CA ILE A 168 -5.57 4.23 15.02
C ILE A 168 -5.81 3.49 13.71
N PHE A 169 -7.09 3.31 13.37
CA PHE A 169 -7.53 2.63 12.17
C PHE A 169 -8.82 3.25 11.64
N SER A 170 -8.93 3.29 10.32
CA SER A 170 -10.19 3.58 9.64
C SER A 170 -10.39 2.60 8.48
N PRO A 171 -11.56 1.96 8.35
CA PRO A 171 -11.90 1.13 7.20
C PRO A 171 -12.27 1.99 5.99
N LYS A 172 -12.17 1.42 4.78
CA LYS A 172 -12.69 2.05 3.54
C LYS A 172 -14.18 2.40 3.67
N SER A 173 -14.61 3.45 2.98
CA SER A 173 -15.92 4.08 3.17
C SER A 173 -17.11 3.11 2.99
N ARG A 174 -16.96 2.05 2.20
CA ARG A 174 -17.99 1.01 2.01
C ARG A 174 -18.43 0.33 3.31
N ALA A 175 -17.61 0.34 4.37
CA ALA A 175 -17.97 -0.18 5.69
C ALA A 175 -19.30 0.39 6.22
N LYS A 176 -19.65 1.62 5.84
CA LYS A 176 -20.86 2.33 6.29
C LYS A 176 -22.16 1.76 5.70
N THR A 177 -22.11 1.12 4.55
CA THR A 177 -23.30 0.59 3.84
C THR A 177 -23.42 -0.93 3.91
N MET A 178 -22.42 -1.61 4.48
CA MET A 178 -22.40 -3.07 4.62
C MET A 178 -23.01 -3.54 5.95
N SER A 179 -23.42 -4.82 5.97
CA SER A 179 -23.84 -5.50 7.20
C SER A 179 -22.70 -5.59 8.21
N GLU A 180 -23.04 -5.80 9.49
CA GLU A 180 -22.04 -5.91 10.56
C GLU A 180 -21.04 -7.05 10.33
N SER A 181 -21.51 -8.20 9.81
CA SER A 181 -20.66 -9.34 9.49
C SER A 181 -19.65 -9.04 8.38
N GLU A 182 -20.07 -8.32 7.35
CA GLU A 182 -19.20 -7.98 6.22
C GLU A 182 -18.26 -6.83 6.56
N ARG A 183 -18.71 -5.88 7.39
CA ARG A 183 -17.91 -4.73 7.84
C ARG A 183 -16.60 -5.16 8.51
N LYS A 184 -16.61 -6.28 9.23
CA LYS A 184 -15.43 -6.90 9.87
C LYS A 184 -14.29 -7.19 8.90
N HIS A 185 -14.61 -7.49 7.65
CA HIS A 185 -13.68 -7.85 6.58
C HIS A 185 -13.42 -6.68 5.62
N VAL A 186 -13.91 -5.48 5.94
CA VAL A 186 -13.54 -4.28 5.17
C VAL A 186 -12.17 -3.85 5.62
N ASP A 187 -11.25 -3.82 4.65
CA ASP A 187 -9.90 -3.35 4.81
C ASP A 187 -9.82 -1.81 4.84
N GLY A 188 -8.72 -1.30 5.35
CA GLY A 188 -8.46 0.13 5.47
C GLY A 188 -7.00 0.43 5.81
N CYS A 189 -6.80 1.60 6.40
CA CYS A 189 -5.48 2.11 6.76
C CYS A 189 -5.32 2.18 8.28
N ALA A 190 -4.14 1.82 8.78
CA ALA A 190 -3.77 1.94 10.19
C ALA A 190 -2.47 2.73 10.37
N ILE A 191 -2.39 3.47 11.47
CA ILE A 191 -1.15 4.10 11.94
C ILE A 191 -0.89 3.62 13.35
N PHE A 192 0.25 2.97 13.58
CA PHE A 192 0.77 2.64 14.90
C PHE A 192 1.97 3.52 15.24
N TYR A 193 2.17 3.80 16.52
CA TYR A 193 3.29 4.60 17.00
C TYR A 193 3.72 4.11 18.39
N LYS A 194 5.03 4.15 18.65
CA LYS A 194 5.60 3.83 19.97
C LYS A 194 5.06 4.80 21.02
N SER A 195 4.31 4.26 21.98
CA SER A 195 3.61 5.02 23.01
C SER A 195 4.54 5.72 24.02
N ASP A 196 5.80 5.30 24.11
CA ASP A 196 6.85 5.97 24.89
C ASP A 196 7.56 7.10 24.12
N LYS A 197 7.47 7.11 22.79
CA LYS A 197 8.03 8.15 21.90
C LYS A 197 7.00 9.16 21.41
N PHE A 198 5.74 8.78 21.29
CA PHE A 198 4.69 9.63 20.74
C PHE A 198 3.38 9.53 21.53
N THR A 199 2.59 10.58 21.47
CA THR A 199 1.16 10.56 21.82
C THR A 199 0.34 11.01 20.63
N LEU A 200 -0.79 10.37 20.39
CA LEU A 200 -1.81 10.92 19.50
C LEU A 200 -2.45 12.13 20.17
N VAL A 201 -2.59 13.21 19.41
CA VAL A 201 -3.32 14.41 19.82
C VAL A 201 -4.66 14.50 19.11
N ARG A 202 -4.68 14.20 17.81
CA ARG A 202 -5.89 14.22 16.99
C ARG A 202 -5.71 13.36 15.75
N ASP A 203 -6.78 12.75 15.27
CA ASP A 203 -6.82 12.05 13.99
C ASP A 203 -7.78 12.72 12.99
N HIS A 204 -7.64 12.39 11.71
CA HIS A 204 -8.51 12.85 10.62
C HIS A 204 -8.66 11.77 9.56
N LEU A 205 -9.90 11.37 9.29
CA LEU A 205 -10.25 10.44 8.21
C LEU A 205 -10.65 11.24 6.96
N MET A 206 -10.02 10.93 5.84
CA MET A 206 -10.29 11.52 4.54
C MET A 206 -10.96 10.50 3.64
N GLU A 207 -12.26 10.65 3.40
CA GLU A 207 -13.06 9.79 2.54
C GLU A 207 -13.15 10.39 1.13
N PHE A 208 -12.35 9.89 0.19
CA PHE A 208 -12.22 10.52 -1.13
C PHE A 208 -13.53 10.53 -1.92
N ASN A 209 -14.40 9.54 -1.73
CA ASN A 209 -15.74 9.55 -2.34
C ASN A 209 -16.62 10.71 -1.86
N GLN A 210 -16.59 11.03 -0.56
CA GLN A 210 -17.35 12.14 0.00
C GLN A 210 -16.77 13.49 -0.45
N LEU A 211 -15.45 13.60 -0.48
CA LEU A 211 -14.75 14.78 -1.00
C LEU A 211 -15.04 14.99 -2.48
N ALA A 212 -15.04 13.91 -3.28
CA ALA A 212 -15.43 13.95 -4.67
C ALA A 212 -16.89 14.40 -4.83
N MET A 213 -17.83 13.82 -4.07
CA MET A 213 -19.23 14.21 -4.09
C MET A 213 -19.43 15.70 -3.77
N ALA A 214 -18.74 16.22 -2.75
CA ALA A 214 -18.81 17.64 -2.39
C ALA A 214 -18.21 18.58 -3.46
N ASN A 215 -17.32 18.07 -4.30
CA ASN A 215 -16.64 18.82 -5.36
C ASN A 215 -17.10 18.46 -6.77
N ALA A 216 -18.17 17.69 -6.92
CA ALA A 216 -18.61 17.16 -8.22
C ALA A 216 -19.52 18.09 -9.03
N GLU A 217 -19.92 19.22 -8.46
CA GLU A 217 -20.80 20.19 -9.13
C GLU A 217 -20.24 20.58 -10.50
N GLY A 218 -20.98 20.29 -11.58
CA GLY A 218 -20.59 20.58 -12.95
C GLY A 218 -19.50 19.66 -13.54
N SER A 219 -19.17 18.53 -12.92
CA SER A 219 -18.19 17.56 -13.44
C SER A 219 -18.73 16.13 -13.40
N ASP A 220 -19.18 15.64 -14.57
CA ASP A 220 -19.60 14.25 -14.74
C ASP A 220 -18.45 13.26 -14.49
N ASP A 221 -17.23 13.63 -14.86
CA ASP A 221 -16.03 12.81 -14.63
C ASP A 221 -15.81 12.56 -13.13
N MET A 222 -16.02 13.59 -12.29
CA MET A 222 -15.94 13.46 -10.83
C MET A 222 -16.99 12.48 -10.30
N LEU A 223 -18.24 12.58 -10.76
CA LEU A 223 -19.34 11.70 -10.34
C LEU A 223 -19.17 10.25 -10.82
N ASN A 224 -18.68 10.05 -12.04
CA ASN A 224 -18.65 8.74 -12.68
C ASN A 224 -17.36 7.97 -12.39
N ARG A 225 -16.23 8.67 -12.23
CA ARG A 225 -14.91 8.03 -12.13
C ARG A 225 -14.35 8.06 -10.71
N VAL A 226 -14.43 9.20 -10.03
CA VAL A 226 -13.80 9.44 -8.72
C VAL A 226 -14.73 9.09 -7.55
N MET A 227 -15.95 9.65 -7.51
CA MET A 227 -16.92 9.45 -6.43
C MET A 227 -17.23 7.98 -6.12
N PRO A 228 -17.32 7.05 -7.10
CA PRO A 228 -17.62 5.65 -6.79
C PRO A 228 -16.47 4.90 -6.12
N LYS A 229 -15.27 5.49 -6.01
CA LYS A 229 -14.10 4.85 -5.41
C LYS A 229 -14.03 5.14 -3.91
N ASP A 230 -14.04 4.09 -3.11
CA ASP A 230 -14.15 4.13 -1.64
C ASP A 230 -12.79 4.19 -0.91
N ASN A 231 -11.74 4.58 -1.63
CA ASN A 231 -10.40 4.77 -1.10
C ASN A 231 -10.38 5.88 -0.02
N ILE A 232 -9.42 5.78 0.90
CA ILE A 232 -9.30 6.68 2.04
C ILE A 232 -7.86 7.12 2.30
N GLY A 233 -7.72 8.24 2.99
CA GLY A 233 -6.52 8.65 3.73
C GLY A 233 -6.82 8.72 5.23
N LEU A 234 -5.81 8.48 6.07
CA LEU A 234 -5.87 8.61 7.51
C LEU A 234 -4.68 9.43 7.99
N ALA A 235 -4.94 10.49 8.75
CA ALA A 235 -3.91 11.32 9.36
C ALA A 235 -3.97 11.26 10.89
N ALA A 236 -2.80 11.33 11.52
CA ALA A 236 -2.58 11.41 12.95
C ALA A 236 -1.66 12.60 13.24
N LEU A 237 -2.14 13.57 14.00
CA LEU A 237 -1.29 14.56 14.65
C LEU A 237 -0.69 13.91 15.89
N LEU A 238 0.60 13.60 15.81
CA LEU A 238 1.37 13.07 16.91
C LEU A 238 2.16 14.19 17.60
N GLN A 239 2.44 14.00 18.88
CA GLN A 239 3.35 14.84 19.65
C GLN A 239 4.47 13.96 20.23
N THR A 240 5.72 14.39 20.06
CA THR A 240 6.88 13.68 20.60
C THR A 240 6.88 13.67 22.12
N LYS A 241 7.36 12.58 22.70
CA LYS A 241 7.59 12.37 24.14
C LYS A 241 9.10 12.32 24.44
N PRO A 242 9.51 12.39 25.72
CA PRO A 242 10.92 12.24 26.09
C PRO A 242 11.62 11.01 25.49
N GLY A 243 10.91 9.89 25.32
CA GLY A 243 11.48 8.67 24.73
C GLY A 243 11.89 8.81 23.26
N ALA A 244 11.43 9.83 22.55
CA ALA A 244 11.84 10.11 21.16
C ALA A 244 13.22 10.79 21.06
N TYR A 245 13.76 11.25 22.20
CA TYR A 245 14.98 12.05 22.24
C TYR A 245 16.13 11.32 22.92
N GLN A 246 17.34 11.56 22.47
CA GLN A 246 18.56 11.11 23.16
C GLN A 246 18.69 11.76 24.54
N SER A 247 19.36 11.05 25.45
CA SER A 247 19.60 11.51 26.83
C SER A 247 20.37 12.83 26.84
N GLY A 248 19.93 13.80 27.67
CA GLY A 248 20.55 15.13 27.76
C GLY A 248 19.99 16.16 26.76
N THR A 249 18.98 15.81 25.97
CA THR A 249 18.25 16.79 25.15
C THR A 249 17.57 17.84 26.02
N ASP A 250 17.70 19.11 25.62
CA ASP A 250 16.99 20.22 26.26
C ASP A 250 15.47 20.01 26.23
N LEU A 251 14.85 20.00 27.43
CA LEU A 251 13.41 19.85 27.64
C LEU A 251 12.60 20.91 26.87
N SER A 252 13.20 22.08 26.60
CA SER A 252 12.54 23.16 25.83
C SER A 252 12.28 22.81 24.36
N LYS A 253 12.99 21.80 23.83
CA LYS A 253 12.86 21.31 22.44
C LYS A 253 11.98 20.07 22.31
N MET A 254 11.35 19.63 23.40
CA MET A 254 10.47 18.47 23.42
C MET A 254 9.03 18.84 23.04
N ASN A 255 8.16 17.84 22.88
CA ASN A 255 6.73 18.01 22.56
C ASN A 255 6.47 18.63 21.18
N GLN A 256 7.30 18.30 20.20
CA GLN A 256 7.15 18.72 18.81
C GLN A 256 5.97 17.98 18.17
N ALA A 257 5.19 18.71 17.37
CA ALA A 257 4.12 18.15 16.58
C ALA A 257 4.70 17.48 15.31
N LEU A 258 4.13 16.34 14.93
CA LEU A 258 4.42 15.62 13.69
C LEU A 258 3.10 15.13 13.10
N LEU A 259 2.78 15.57 11.88
CA LEU A 259 1.63 15.08 11.15
C LEU A 259 2.02 13.83 10.37
N VAL A 260 1.47 12.69 10.76
CA VAL A 260 1.66 11.42 10.05
C VAL A 260 0.41 11.14 9.24
N CYS A 261 0.56 10.79 7.97
CA CYS A 261 -0.52 10.43 7.08
C CYS A 261 -0.23 9.11 6.37
N THR A 262 -1.24 8.27 6.22
CA THR A 262 -1.23 7.08 5.36
C THR A 262 -2.39 7.13 4.39
N ALA A 263 -2.20 6.71 3.14
CA ALA A 263 -3.28 6.59 2.17
C ALA A 263 -3.16 5.30 1.36
N HIS A 264 -4.28 4.78 0.88
CA HIS A 264 -4.33 3.70 -0.10
C HIS A 264 -5.15 4.17 -1.31
N ILE A 265 -4.44 4.62 -2.34
CA ILE A 265 -4.99 5.21 -3.56
C ILE A 265 -5.53 4.13 -4.50
N HIS A 266 -6.48 4.48 -5.36
CA HIS A 266 -7.10 3.55 -6.30
C HIS A 266 -6.06 2.76 -7.14
N TRP A 267 -6.32 1.47 -7.39
CA TRP A 267 -5.31 0.56 -7.93
C TRP A 267 -5.27 0.50 -9.47
N ASP A 268 -6.42 0.62 -10.13
CA ASP A 268 -6.57 0.31 -11.55
C ASP A 268 -5.65 1.18 -12.44
N PRO A 269 -4.75 0.58 -13.24
CA PRO A 269 -3.85 1.31 -14.16
C PRO A 269 -4.58 2.24 -15.13
N GLU A 270 -5.83 1.95 -15.49
CA GLU A 270 -6.64 2.77 -16.41
C GLU A 270 -7.23 4.03 -15.77
N TYR A 271 -7.00 4.24 -14.48
CA TYR A 271 -7.57 5.33 -13.71
C TYR A 271 -6.49 6.26 -13.14
N SER A 272 -5.44 6.54 -13.91
CA SER A 272 -4.38 7.51 -13.57
C SER A 272 -4.93 8.87 -13.11
N ASP A 273 -6.01 9.31 -13.75
CA ASP A 273 -6.72 10.54 -13.42
C ASP A 273 -7.32 10.48 -12.00
N VAL A 274 -7.98 9.37 -11.65
CA VAL A 274 -8.54 9.19 -10.30
C VAL A 274 -7.44 9.14 -9.25
N LYS A 275 -6.31 8.47 -9.53
CA LYS A 275 -5.16 8.41 -8.61
C LYS A 275 -4.62 9.81 -8.32
N LEU A 276 -4.48 10.63 -9.37
CA LEU A 276 -4.03 12.01 -9.24
C LEU A 276 -5.04 12.88 -8.48
N ILE A 277 -6.32 12.80 -8.80
CA ILE A 277 -7.38 13.57 -8.12
C ILE A 277 -7.48 13.18 -6.62
N GLN A 278 -7.43 11.89 -6.28
CA GLN A 278 -7.42 11.44 -4.88
C GLN A 278 -6.22 11.99 -4.13
N THR A 279 -5.04 12.00 -4.76
CA THR A 279 -3.83 12.59 -4.17
C THR A 279 -3.96 14.09 -3.97
N MET A 280 -4.61 14.81 -4.88
CA MET A 280 -4.86 16.25 -4.74
C MET A 280 -5.85 16.55 -3.61
N MET A 281 -6.92 15.76 -3.49
CA MET A 281 -7.86 15.84 -2.36
C MET A 281 -7.15 15.57 -1.03
N LEU A 282 -6.28 14.55 -0.99
CA LEU A 282 -5.45 14.23 0.18
C LEU A 282 -4.60 15.43 0.62
N MET A 283 -3.86 16.05 -0.30
CA MET A 283 -3.01 17.20 0.04
C MET A 283 -3.81 18.43 0.43
N HIS A 284 -4.98 18.64 -0.17
CA HIS A 284 -5.88 19.74 0.24
C HIS A 284 -6.44 19.53 1.64
N GLU A 285 -6.95 18.33 1.95
CA GLU A 285 -7.50 18.01 3.27
C GLU A 285 -6.44 18.07 4.36
N LEU A 286 -5.22 17.59 4.09
CA LEU A 286 -4.10 17.74 5.03
C LEU A 286 -3.81 19.22 5.31
N LYS A 287 -3.85 20.08 4.28
CA LYS A 287 -3.66 21.52 4.44
C LYS A 287 -4.77 22.14 5.28
N THR A 288 -6.03 21.80 5.00
CA THR A 288 -7.19 22.26 5.79
C THR A 288 -7.12 21.78 7.24
N PHE A 289 -6.69 20.55 7.46
CA PHE A 289 -6.50 19.98 8.81
C PHE A 289 -5.40 20.74 9.57
N VAL A 290 -4.26 21.02 8.93
CA VAL A 290 -3.20 21.84 9.53
C VAL A 290 -3.68 23.26 9.81
N ASP A 291 -4.38 23.90 8.90
CA ASP A 291 -4.92 25.25 9.11
C ASP A 291 -5.85 25.30 10.34
N ASP A 292 -6.75 24.32 10.50
CA ASP A 292 -7.64 24.22 11.67
C ASP A 292 -6.84 24.07 12.99
N ILE A 293 -5.76 23.29 12.97
CA ILE A 293 -4.85 23.12 14.10
C ILE A 293 -4.15 24.44 14.42
N LEU A 294 -3.56 25.10 13.41
CA LEU A 294 -2.80 26.34 13.57
C LEU A 294 -3.69 27.50 14.05
N GLN A 295 -4.94 27.59 13.56
CA GLN A 295 -5.89 28.59 14.01
C GLN A 295 -6.18 28.50 15.51
N LYS A 296 -6.33 27.27 16.03
CA LYS A 296 -6.61 26.96 17.45
C LYS A 296 -5.36 26.93 18.33
N SER A 297 -4.18 27.16 17.76
CA SER A 297 -2.89 27.17 18.47
C SER A 297 -2.41 28.59 18.86
N ASN A 298 -1.46 28.63 19.77
CA ASN A 298 -0.82 29.87 20.28
C ASN A 298 0.34 30.39 19.39
N ILE A 299 0.43 29.95 18.13
CA ILE A 299 1.53 30.31 17.22
C ILE A 299 1.38 31.76 16.70
N PRO A 300 2.49 32.50 16.46
CA PRO A 300 2.45 33.84 15.88
C PRO A 300 1.64 33.93 14.57
N VAL A 301 0.85 34.98 14.42
CA VAL A 301 -0.02 35.22 13.25
C VAL A 301 0.69 35.07 11.90
N PRO A 302 1.94 35.54 11.69
CA PRO A 302 2.64 35.38 10.41
C PRO A 302 2.85 33.91 10.00
N GLN A 303 2.86 32.99 10.95
CA GLN A 303 3.08 31.56 10.72
C GLN A 303 1.77 30.76 10.63
N LYS A 304 0.61 31.34 11.00
CA LYS A 304 -0.68 30.64 10.96
C LYS A 304 -1.15 30.25 9.57
N GLY A 305 -0.58 30.85 8.51
CA GLY A 305 -0.90 30.54 7.12
C GLY A 305 0.09 29.61 6.41
N ASP A 306 1.17 29.19 7.07
CA ASP A 306 2.15 28.27 6.49
C ASP A 306 1.95 26.85 7.04
N PRO A 307 1.41 25.91 6.24
CA PRO A 307 1.20 24.54 6.71
C PRO A 307 2.49 23.77 6.94
N ASN A 308 3.64 24.29 6.47
CA ASN A 308 4.94 23.67 6.74
C ASN A 308 5.38 23.83 8.20
N VAL A 309 4.72 24.68 9.01
CA VAL A 309 5.00 24.79 10.45
C VAL A 309 4.88 23.44 11.17
N ILE A 310 3.98 22.57 10.70
CA ILE A 310 3.88 21.18 11.17
C ILE A 310 4.59 20.27 10.15
N PRO A 311 5.65 19.56 10.55
CA PRO A 311 6.29 18.56 9.69
C PRO A 311 5.29 17.47 9.28
N LEU A 312 5.25 17.17 7.98
CA LEU A 312 4.44 16.11 7.38
C LEU A 312 5.31 14.89 7.07
N LEU A 313 4.86 13.74 7.53
CA LEU A 313 5.31 12.41 7.15
C LEU A 313 4.15 11.71 6.43
N LEU A 314 4.25 11.54 5.12
CA LEU A 314 3.22 10.92 4.28
C LEU A 314 3.70 9.56 3.79
N CYS A 315 3.03 8.50 4.23
CA CYS A 315 3.22 7.13 3.80
C CYS A 315 2.04 6.68 2.92
N GLY A 316 2.21 5.62 2.14
CA GLY A 316 1.07 4.98 1.51
C GLY A 316 1.42 4.13 0.30
N ASP A 317 0.46 3.27 -0.04
CA ASP A 317 0.35 2.65 -1.36
C ASP A 317 -0.37 3.63 -2.28
N LEU A 318 0.41 4.25 -3.18
CA LEU A 318 -0.10 5.24 -4.11
C LEU A 318 -0.53 4.62 -5.44
N ASN A 319 -0.30 3.32 -5.65
CA ASN A 319 -0.58 2.61 -6.90
C ASN A 319 -0.06 3.34 -8.15
N SER A 320 1.04 4.08 -8.01
CA SER A 320 1.54 5.03 -9.00
C SER A 320 3.05 4.93 -9.12
N LEU A 321 3.55 4.74 -10.35
CA LEU A 321 4.99 4.61 -10.63
C LEU A 321 5.73 5.95 -10.45
N PRO A 322 7.08 5.95 -10.28
CA PRO A 322 7.85 7.16 -10.02
C PRO A 322 7.76 8.26 -11.09
N ASN A 323 7.35 7.92 -12.31
CA ASN A 323 7.19 8.84 -13.45
C ASN A 323 5.74 9.33 -13.65
N SER A 324 4.83 9.01 -12.73
CA SER A 324 3.42 9.44 -12.80
C SER A 324 3.23 10.90 -12.35
N GLY A 325 2.11 11.48 -12.75
CA GLY A 325 1.66 12.80 -12.31
C GLY A 325 1.40 12.88 -10.81
N VAL A 326 1.05 11.75 -10.16
CA VAL A 326 0.93 11.64 -8.70
C VAL A 326 2.26 11.97 -8.02
N ILE A 327 3.35 11.36 -8.50
CA ILE A 327 4.68 11.56 -7.91
C ILE A 327 5.28 12.90 -8.30
N GLU A 328 5.01 13.39 -9.52
CA GLU A 328 5.35 14.76 -9.94
C GLU A 328 4.69 15.79 -9.02
N TYR A 329 3.38 15.67 -8.79
CA TYR A 329 2.60 16.57 -7.94
C TYR A 329 3.16 16.63 -6.53
N LEU A 330 3.34 15.48 -5.88
CA LEU A 330 3.86 15.39 -4.52
C LEU A 330 5.30 15.91 -4.38
N SER A 331 6.16 15.61 -5.37
CA SER A 331 7.59 15.94 -5.28
C SER A 331 7.88 17.40 -5.64
N SER A 332 7.20 17.95 -6.64
CA SER A 332 7.44 19.31 -7.13
C SER A 332 6.54 20.36 -6.48
N GLY A 333 5.48 19.92 -5.80
CA GLY A 333 4.44 20.79 -5.24
C GLY A 333 3.46 21.30 -6.30
N ARG A 334 3.55 20.82 -7.54
CA ARG A 334 2.69 21.24 -8.65
C ARG A 334 2.51 20.16 -9.72
N VAL A 335 1.45 20.28 -10.51
CA VAL A 335 1.25 19.49 -11.73
C VAL A 335 0.43 20.30 -12.74
N SER A 336 0.72 20.18 -14.03
CA SER A 336 -0.03 20.87 -15.07
C SER A 336 -1.48 20.42 -15.11
N VAL A 337 -2.42 21.35 -15.34
CA VAL A 337 -3.84 21.00 -15.60
C VAL A 337 -4.02 20.18 -16.87
N SER A 338 -3.05 20.23 -17.79
CA SER A 338 -3.01 19.45 -19.03
C SER A 338 -2.09 18.22 -18.95
N HIS A 339 -1.74 17.78 -17.73
CA HIS A 339 -0.89 16.61 -17.54
C HIS A 339 -1.54 15.35 -18.15
N GLY A 340 -0.72 14.51 -18.81
CA GLY A 340 -1.20 13.34 -19.55
C GLY A 340 -1.99 12.32 -18.72
N ASP A 341 -1.73 12.23 -17.42
CA ASP A 341 -2.47 11.37 -16.50
C ASP A 341 -3.95 11.74 -16.34
N PHE A 342 -4.35 12.98 -16.64
CA PHE A 342 -5.77 13.35 -16.69
C PHE A 342 -6.48 12.78 -17.93
N LYS A 343 -5.73 12.24 -18.91
CA LYS A 343 -6.23 11.72 -20.17
C LYS A 343 -7.08 12.80 -20.88
N GLU A 344 -8.29 12.46 -21.29
CA GLU A 344 -9.28 13.37 -21.89
C GLU A 344 -10.26 13.96 -20.87
N PHE A 345 -10.14 13.61 -19.59
CA PHE A 345 -11.09 14.00 -18.55
C PHE A 345 -10.83 15.42 -18.04
N VAL A 346 -11.91 16.13 -17.73
CA VAL A 346 -11.85 17.56 -17.43
C VAL A 346 -12.38 17.84 -16.02
N TYR A 347 -11.47 18.27 -15.14
CA TYR A 347 -11.74 18.53 -13.73
C TYR A 347 -11.73 20.04 -13.39
N THR A 348 -12.24 20.89 -14.31
CA THR A 348 -12.16 22.37 -14.23
C THR A 348 -12.70 22.97 -12.94
N GLU A 349 -13.78 22.43 -12.39
CA GLU A 349 -14.34 22.97 -11.15
C GLU A 349 -13.46 22.63 -9.93
N LEU A 350 -12.79 21.48 -9.95
CA LEU A 350 -11.76 21.14 -8.97
C LEU A 350 -10.54 22.06 -9.11
N ILE A 351 -10.13 22.40 -10.35
CA ILE A 351 -9.10 23.42 -10.62
C ILE A 351 -9.45 24.72 -9.92
N ARG A 352 -10.72 25.15 -10.01
CA ARG A 352 -11.18 26.39 -9.40
C ARG A 352 -11.24 26.34 -7.87
N LYS A 353 -11.66 25.21 -7.28
CA LYS A 353 -11.86 25.07 -5.83
C LYS A 353 -10.58 24.72 -5.07
N LEU A 354 -9.73 23.85 -5.63
CA LEU A 354 -8.48 23.40 -4.99
C LEU A 354 -7.25 24.18 -5.46
N GLY A 355 -7.31 24.83 -6.62
CA GLY A 355 -6.21 25.58 -7.22
C GLY A 355 -6.02 26.97 -6.63
N ASN A 356 -4.88 27.58 -6.94
CA ASN A 356 -4.63 28.98 -6.61
C ASN A 356 -5.27 29.87 -7.69
N PRO A 357 -6.18 30.80 -7.36
CA PRO A 357 -6.83 31.67 -8.35
C PRO A 357 -5.85 32.53 -9.16
N ALA A 358 -4.60 32.69 -8.70
CA ALA A 358 -3.55 33.42 -9.40
C ALA A 358 -2.73 32.55 -10.41
N LYS A 359 -2.88 31.22 -10.42
CA LYS A 359 -2.14 30.30 -11.30
C LYS A 359 -3.13 29.38 -12.02
N SER A 360 -3.66 29.83 -13.14
CA SER A 360 -4.76 29.16 -13.84
C SER A 360 -4.42 27.82 -14.50
N ASN A 361 -3.13 27.49 -14.66
CA ASN A 361 -2.68 26.36 -15.49
C ASN A 361 -1.98 25.23 -14.71
N GLU A 362 -1.86 25.36 -13.39
CA GLU A 362 -1.22 24.35 -12.55
C GLU A 362 -2.04 24.12 -11.28
N PHE A 363 -2.14 22.87 -10.85
CA PHE A 363 -2.53 22.54 -9.49
C PHE A 363 -1.31 22.61 -8.59
N THR A 364 -1.46 23.07 -7.36
CA THR A 364 -0.33 23.22 -6.42
C THR A 364 -0.70 22.75 -5.02
N HIS A 365 0.26 22.26 -4.25
CA HIS A 365 0.15 22.13 -2.80
C HIS A 365 1.30 22.87 -2.10
N PRO A 366 1.10 23.35 -0.86
CA PRO A 366 2.11 24.17 -0.16
C PRO A 366 3.17 23.34 0.58
N PHE A 367 2.94 22.04 0.78
CA PHE A 367 3.87 21.19 1.53
C PHE A 367 5.19 20.98 0.80
N GLN A 368 6.29 21.22 1.51
CA GLN A 368 7.64 21.00 1.00
C GLN A 368 8.14 19.61 1.39
N ILE A 369 7.68 18.60 0.66
CA ILE A 369 8.02 17.20 0.91
C ILE A 369 9.05 16.64 -0.09
N SER A 370 9.69 15.54 0.27
CA SER A 370 10.61 14.78 -0.57
C SER A 370 10.51 13.30 -0.25
N ARG A 371 10.85 12.44 -1.22
CA ARG A 371 10.83 10.98 -1.05
C ARG A 371 12.03 10.53 -0.22
N ALA A 372 11.80 9.63 0.72
CA ALA A 372 12.88 9.00 1.49
C ALA A 372 13.73 8.07 0.63
N TYR A 373 13.09 7.35 -0.28
CA TYR A 373 13.73 6.45 -1.23
C TYR A 373 14.05 7.17 -2.54
N LYS A 374 15.32 7.13 -2.96
CA LYS A 374 15.74 7.50 -4.31
C LYS A 374 15.37 6.38 -5.30
N ASN A 375 15.25 6.74 -6.58
CA ASN A 375 14.77 5.82 -7.64
C ASN A 375 15.62 4.56 -7.83
N ASP A 376 16.89 4.61 -7.44
CA ASP A 376 17.92 3.59 -7.66
C ASP A 376 18.05 2.60 -6.50
N ILE A 377 17.31 2.80 -5.40
CA ILE A 377 17.47 2.01 -4.18
C ILE A 377 16.60 0.76 -4.19
N MET A 378 15.30 0.94 -4.45
CA MET A 378 14.33 -0.16 -4.50
C MET A 378 13.88 -0.33 -5.96
N PRO A 379 14.14 -1.48 -6.59
CA PRO A 379 13.66 -1.74 -7.95
C PRO A 379 12.12 -1.93 -8.00
N PHE A 380 11.53 -2.37 -6.88
CA PHE A 380 10.12 -2.59 -6.73
C PHE A 380 9.73 -2.53 -5.25
N THR A 381 8.47 -2.15 -4.98
CA THR A 381 7.84 -2.29 -3.67
C THR A 381 6.69 -3.28 -3.74
N ASN A 382 5.97 -3.36 -4.86
CA ASN A 382 5.10 -4.50 -5.21
C ASN A 382 5.82 -5.47 -6.16
N TYR A 383 5.76 -6.75 -5.85
CA TYR A 383 6.35 -7.83 -6.62
C TYR A 383 5.35 -8.97 -6.77
N SER A 384 4.50 -8.88 -7.80
CA SER A 384 3.56 -9.93 -8.17
C SER A 384 3.99 -10.63 -9.47
N GLY A 385 3.26 -11.69 -9.84
CA GLY A 385 3.48 -12.40 -11.10
C GLY A 385 3.30 -11.50 -12.34
N GLU A 386 2.32 -10.59 -12.30
CA GLU A 386 1.95 -9.74 -13.45
C GLU A 386 2.60 -8.35 -13.41
N PHE A 387 2.89 -7.82 -12.22
CA PHE A 387 3.41 -6.47 -12.04
C PHE A 387 4.57 -6.44 -11.04
N LYS A 388 5.60 -5.64 -11.37
CA LYS A 388 6.73 -5.36 -10.49
C LYS A 388 7.06 -3.87 -10.64
N GLY A 389 7.01 -3.13 -9.54
CA GLY A 389 7.26 -1.69 -9.58
C GLY A 389 7.21 -1.02 -8.22
N VAL A 390 7.69 0.22 -8.18
CA VAL A 390 7.63 1.07 -6.98
C VAL A 390 6.30 1.81 -7.00
N ILE A 391 5.43 1.45 -6.05
CA ILE A 391 4.12 2.08 -5.87
C ILE A 391 3.86 2.49 -4.41
N ASP A 392 4.74 2.11 -3.49
CA ASP A 392 4.70 2.47 -2.07
C ASP A 392 5.76 3.54 -1.78
N TYR A 393 5.39 4.54 -0.98
CA TYR A 393 6.25 5.70 -0.74
C TYR A 393 6.25 6.15 0.71
N ILE A 394 7.40 6.68 1.14
CA ILE A 394 7.55 7.50 2.34
C ILE A 394 8.01 8.88 1.86
N PHE A 395 7.18 9.90 2.07
CA PHE A 395 7.47 11.31 1.87
C PHE A 395 7.64 12.00 3.23
N TYR A 396 8.58 12.94 3.30
CA TYR A 396 8.86 13.71 4.53
C TYR A 396 9.04 15.20 4.22
N SER A 397 8.68 16.07 5.15
CA SER A 397 8.98 17.51 5.07
C SER A 397 10.49 17.79 5.11
N LYS A 398 11.05 18.18 3.97
CA LYS A 398 12.50 18.39 3.79
C LYS A 398 13.09 19.60 4.54
N LEU A 399 12.22 20.50 5.01
CA LEU A 399 12.63 21.63 5.87
C LEU A 399 12.95 21.20 7.30
N HIS A 400 12.30 20.13 7.76
CA HIS A 400 12.31 19.72 9.17
C HIS A 400 12.98 18.38 9.39
N MET A 401 13.03 17.53 8.37
CA MET A 401 13.57 16.19 8.48
C MET A 401 14.66 15.92 7.45
N SER A 402 15.60 15.06 7.83
CA SER A 402 16.61 14.46 6.96
C SER A 402 16.58 12.95 7.07
N VAL A 403 16.85 12.25 5.97
CA VAL A 403 16.92 10.79 5.93
C VAL A 403 18.33 10.35 6.31
N LEU A 404 18.44 9.53 7.35
CA LEU A 404 19.72 8.97 7.80
C LEU A 404 20.04 7.66 7.08
N GLY A 405 19.01 6.84 6.87
CA GLY A 405 19.13 5.60 6.11
C GLY A 405 17.78 5.00 5.78
N VAL A 406 17.80 4.01 4.90
CA VAL A 406 16.62 3.27 4.47
C VAL A 406 16.92 1.79 4.38
N LEU A 407 15.88 0.97 4.54
CA LEU A 407 15.96 -0.46 4.32
C LEU A 407 16.00 -0.76 2.82
N GLY A 408 17.09 -1.38 2.37
CA GLY A 408 17.33 -1.76 0.98
C GLY A 408 16.47 -2.93 0.50
N PRO A 409 16.66 -3.37 -0.76
CA PRO A 409 15.82 -4.37 -1.38
C PRO A 409 16.08 -5.77 -0.82
N ILE A 410 15.14 -6.69 -1.08
CA ILE A 410 15.43 -8.11 -0.98
C ILE A 410 16.52 -8.48 -1.99
N ASP A 411 17.34 -9.47 -1.67
CA ASP A 411 18.40 -9.94 -2.56
C ASP A 411 17.80 -10.56 -3.83
N SER A 412 18.04 -9.91 -4.98
CA SER A 412 17.60 -10.38 -6.28
C SER A 412 18.17 -11.75 -6.64
N ASN A 413 19.42 -12.06 -6.24
CA ASN A 413 20.02 -13.36 -6.50
C ASN A 413 19.27 -14.45 -5.74
N TRP A 414 18.85 -14.17 -4.50
CA TRP A 414 18.05 -15.11 -3.73
C TRP A 414 16.68 -15.37 -4.37
N LEU A 415 16.02 -14.33 -4.91
CA LEU A 415 14.77 -14.50 -5.67
C LEU A 415 14.98 -15.41 -6.89
N ASP A 416 16.05 -15.19 -7.65
CA ASP A 416 16.38 -15.94 -8.86
C ASP A 416 16.77 -17.40 -8.56
N GLU A 417 17.64 -17.62 -7.57
CA GLU A 417 18.09 -18.95 -7.13
C GLU A 417 16.93 -19.81 -6.64
N ASN A 418 15.96 -19.20 -5.95
CA ASN A 418 14.75 -19.86 -5.45
C ASN A 418 13.59 -19.85 -6.46
N ARG A 419 13.79 -19.30 -7.66
CA ARG A 419 12.78 -19.23 -8.75
C ARG A 419 11.48 -18.55 -8.32
N ILE A 420 11.60 -17.50 -7.51
CA ILE A 420 10.46 -16.72 -7.01
C ILE A 420 10.15 -15.64 -8.04
N HIS A 421 9.05 -15.82 -8.78
CA HIS A 421 8.64 -14.90 -9.85
C HIS A 421 7.50 -13.94 -9.45
N GLY A 422 6.95 -14.10 -8.24
CA GLY A 422 5.92 -13.25 -7.65
C GLY A 422 5.73 -13.58 -6.17
N CYS A 423 5.18 -12.62 -5.43
CA CYS A 423 4.81 -12.72 -4.03
C CYS A 423 3.28 -12.53 -3.89
N PRO A 424 2.61 -13.06 -2.84
CA PRO A 424 3.20 -13.71 -1.67
C PRO A 424 3.88 -15.04 -2.00
N HIS A 425 4.73 -15.47 -1.08
CA HIS A 425 5.49 -16.71 -1.11
C HIS A 425 5.56 -17.26 0.33
N PRO A 426 5.76 -18.57 0.58
CA PRO A 426 5.98 -19.12 1.93
C PRO A 426 6.84 -18.29 2.89
N HIS A 427 7.88 -17.64 2.40
CA HIS A 427 8.78 -16.78 3.17
C HIS A 427 8.50 -15.27 3.07
N ILE A 428 7.53 -14.85 2.25
CA ILE A 428 7.19 -13.44 1.99
C ILE A 428 5.66 -13.30 2.06
N PRO A 429 5.09 -12.75 3.14
CA PRO A 429 3.67 -12.91 3.44
C PRO A 429 2.75 -11.87 2.77
N SER A 430 3.31 -10.92 2.02
CA SER A 430 2.60 -9.93 1.20
C SER A 430 3.17 -9.92 -0.21
N ASP A 431 2.43 -9.41 -1.18
CA ASP A 431 2.95 -9.07 -2.50
C ASP A 431 3.71 -7.72 -2.50
N HIS A 432 3.64 -6.97 -1.41
CA HIS A 432 4.48 -5.80 -1.18
C HIS A 432 5.66 -6.13 -0.25
N PHE A 433 6.78 -5.44 -0.43
CA PHE A 433 7.88 -5.41 0.53
C PHE A 433 7.74 -4.17 1.41
N PRO A 434 7.91 -4.28 2.73
CA PRO A 434 7.88 -3.10 3.58
C PRO A 434 9.04 -2.17 3.25
N ILE A 435 8.77 -0.87 3.23
CA ILE A 435 9.80 0.15 3.15
C ILE A 435 9.96 0.79 4.53
N VAL A 436 11.20 1.00 4.95
CA VAL A 436 11.54 1.52 6.27
C VAL A 436 12.60 2.61 6.11
N ALA A 437 12.36 3.77 6.72
CA ALA A 437 13.30 4.90 6.72
C ALA A 437 13.61 5.33 8.15
N GLU A 438 14.87 5.66 8.42
CA GLU A 438 15.27 6.37 9.63
C GLU A 438 15.37 7.85 9.32
N LEU A 439 14.65 8.64 10.09
CA LEU A 439 14.53 10.08 9.93
C LEU A 439 15.05 10.78 11.17
N GLN A 440 15.77 11.86 10.93
CA GLN A 440 16.12 12.83 11.95
C GLN A 440 15.15 14.01 11.85
N LEU A 441 14.48 14.36 12.95
CA LEU A 441 13.64 15.55 13.05
C LEU A 441 14.40 16.69 13.73
N ASN A 442 14.60 17.78 13.00
CA ASN A 442 15.19 19.02 13.51
C ASN A 442 14.17 19.77 14.36
N SER A 443 14.65 20.48 15.38
CA SER A 443 13.79 21.20 16.32
C SER A 443 12.86 22.17 15.59
N THR A 444 11.55 21.94 15.73
CA THR A 444 10.52 22.86 15.28
C THR A 444 10.03 23.76 16.41
N LEU A 445 9.23 24.78 16.07
CA LEU A 445 8.55 25.62 17.05
C LEU A 445 7.54 24.78 17.84
N PRO A 446 7.58 24.77 19.18
CA PRO A 446 6.61 24.04 19.97
C PRO A 446 5.19 24.55 19.73
N ILE A 447 4.27 23.63 19.42
CA ILE A 447 2.86 23.95 19.22
C ILE A 447 2.09 23.53 20.46
N GLN A 448 1.72 24.49 21.29
CA GLN A 448 0.78 24.24 22.38
C GLN A 448 -0.63 24.26 21.82
N LEU A 449 -1.26 23.08 21.85
CA LEU A 449 -2.65 22.91 21.50
C LEU A 449 -3.49 23.14 22.75
N SER A 450 -4.52 23.96 22.63
CA SER A 450 -5.50 24.12 23.71
C SER A 450 -6.11 22.75 24.00
N PRO A 451 -6.25 22.33 25.27
CA PRO A 451 -6.87 21.05 25.58
C PRO A 451 -8.28 21.01 24.96
N PRO A 452 -8.73 19.85 24.43
CA PRO A 452 -10.07 19.74 23.89
C PRO A 452 -11.07 20.08 24.99
N ASN A 453 -11.91 21.09 24.75
CA ASN A 453 -13.03 21.42 25.62
C ASN A 453 -14.00 20.22 25.65
N GLY A 454 -13.90 19.39 26.69
CA GLY A 454 -15.04 18.63 27.22
C GLY A 454 -15.24 17.20 26.69
N VAL A 455 -15.26 16.28 27.67
CA VAL A 455 -15.87 14.94 27.70
C VAL A 455 -15.21 13.86 26.84
N ILE A 456 -14.26 13.16 27.48
CA ILE A 456 -13.89 11.78 27.15
C ILE A 456 -15.14 10.93 27.41
N LEU A 457 -15.94 10.68 26.37
CA LEU A 457 -16.81 9.52 26.35
C LEU A 457 -15.93 8.32 26.00
N HIS A 458 -15.51 7.57 27.01
CA HIS A 458 -15.06 6.20 26.80
C HIS A 458 -16.15 5.47 26.00
N ARG A 459 -15.79 4.97 24.82
CA ARG A 459 -16.55 3.95 24.10
C ARG A 459 -15.65 2.76 23.87
#